data_AF-A0A195BQ14-F1
#
_entry.id   AF-A0A195BQ14-F1
#
_cell.length_a   1.000
_cell.length_b   1.000
_cell.length_c   1.000
_cell.angle_alpha   90.00
_cell.angle_beta   90.00
_cell.angle_gamma   90.00
#
_symmetry.space_group_name_H-M   'P 1'
#
loop_
_entity.id
_entity.type
_entity.pdbx_description
1 polymer ?
#
loop_
_entity_poly.entity_id
_entity_poly.type
_entity_poly.pdbx_seq_one_letter_code
_entity_poly.pdbx_strand_id
1 'polypeptide(L)'
;MRILLDSTPKRYLVAGSLVDRVSRHSRALIETDFFLDQEHESPLLVSSYDLLARICSHLRRSVDQDSVSVHGESSSGVEQTSNESHLLSTLSMTEASSVIGALYAAVAYIPQNQKGASPTPSQTFTTAVRTLASYGLKLLKSIAELDLRTLQSFLGAEGTSLQWRLIASHLITRLSRDSLSDKSEMGSMPNTSSIHILSELFVVLGYFSLNNPDNQLILQSAGAGPSVLQQLCTLPFPFYGDPRLIPYTLPALLAATHHNSEAMAILSCEMSYELLEQYRNSDEGKLNPLVRLLKDIA
;
A
#
# COMPACT_ATOMS: atom_id res chain seq x y z
N MET A 1 -24.64 -41.80 -15.21
CA MET A 1 -24.28 -40.60 -16.01
C MET A 1 -24.08 -39.42 -15.05
N ARG A 2 -22.89 -39.31 -14.45
CA ARG A 2 -22.50 -38.16 -13.61
C ARG A 2 -21.66 -37.24 -14.47
N ILE A 3 -22.18 -36.04 -14.69
CA ILE A 3 -21.53 -34.96 -15.41
C ILE A 3 -20.46 -34.39 -14.49
N LEU A 4 -19.18 -34.71 -14.73
CA LEU A 4 -18.03 -33.96 -14.22
C LEU A 4 -17.90 -32.71 -15.10
N LEU A 5 -18.64 -31.67 -14.72
CA LEU A 5 -18.50 -30.33 -15.30
C LEU A 5 -17.17 -29.74 -14.80
N ASP A 6 -16.23 -29.64 -15.72
CA ASP A 6 -15.05 -28.78 -15.66
C ASP A 6 -15.51 -27.33 -15.37
N SER A 7 -15.51 -26.98 -14.07
CA SER A 7 -16.00 -25.71 -13.52
C SER A 7 -14.93 -24.61 -13.52
N THR A 8 -13.71 -24.95 -13.93
CA THR A 8 -12.52 -24.13 -13.80
C THR A 8 -12.45 -23.01 -14.84
N PRO A 9 -12.48 -23.27 -16.17
CA PRO A 9 -12.34 -22.22 -17.19
C PRO A 9 -13.44 -21.13 -17.12
N LYS A 10 -14.64 -21.49 -16.66
CA LYS A 10 -15.76 -20.54 -16.53
C LYS A 10 -15.62 -19.58 -15.35
N ARG A 11 -14.97 -19.98 -14.26
CA ARG A 11 -14.72 -19.10 -13.11
C ARG A 11 -13.66 -18.04 -13.44
N TYR A 12 -12.65 -18.40 -14.22
CA TYR A 12 -11.55 -17.51 -14.60
C TYR A 12 -11.98 -16.41 -15.58
N LEU A 13 -12.85 -16.72 -16.56
CA LEU A 13 -13.37 -15.72 -17.49
C LEU A 13 -14.19 -14.62 -16.78
N VAL A 14 -14.94 -15.01 -15.75
CA VAL A 14 -15.79 -14.11 -14.97
C VAL A 14 -14.93 -13.15 -14.14
N ALA A 15 -13.87 -13.64 -13.50
CA ALA A 15 -12.94 -12.80 -12.73
C ALA A 15 -12.26 -11.73 -13.61
N GLY A 16 -11.70 -12.12 -14.76
CA GLY A 16 -11.09 -11.16 -15.69
C GLY A 16 -12.04 -10.09 -16.21
N SER A 17 -13.30 -10.46 -16.48
CA SER A 17 -14.32 -9.51 -16.93
C SER A 17 -14.79 -8.53 -15.84
N LEU A 18 -14.74 -8.93 -14.57
CA LEU A 18 -15.07 -8.06 -13.44
C LEU A 18 -13.98 -7.02 -13.25
N VAL A 19 -12.72 -7.46 -13.22
CA VAL A 19 -11.54 -6.61 -13.07
C VAL A 19 -11.45 -5.55 -14.16
N ASP A 20 -11.65 -5.94 -15.42
CA ASP A 20 -11.67 -4.99 -16.55
C ASP A 20 -12.79 -3.95 -16.39
N ARG A 21 -13.98 -4.35 -15.92
CA ARG A 21 -15.09 -3.43 -15.68
C ARG A 21 -14.80 -2.46 -14.53
N VAL A 22 -14.19 -2.92 -13.44
CA VAL A 22 -13.79 -2.08 -12.30
C VAL A 22 -12.71 -1.08 -12.74
N SER A 23 -11.71 -1.53 -13.49
CA SER A 23 -10.65 -0.67 -14.03
C SER A 23 -11.20 0.40 -14.96
N ARG A 24 -12.10 0.03 -15.89
CA ARG A 24 -12.80 0.99 -16.77
C ARG A 24 -13.67 1.96 -15.99
N HIS A 25 -14.37 1.50 -14.96
CA HIS A 25 -15.18 2.36 -14.11
C HIS A 25 -14.32 3.37 -13.35
N SER A 26 -13.21 2.92 -12.75
CA SER A 26 -12.24 3.80 -12.08
C SER A 26 -11.67 4.85 -13.03
N ARG A 27 -11.28 4.46 -14.25
CA ARG A 27 -10.81 5.40 -15.26
C ARG A 27 -11.87 6.43 -15.62
N ALA A 28 -13.11 6.00 -15.83
CA ALA A 28 -14.22 6.91 -16.10
C ALA A 28 -14.43 7.91 -14.96
N LEU A 29 -14.38 7.48 -13.69
CA LEU A 29 -14.49 8.38 -12.54
C LEU A 29 -13.36 9.42 -12.50
N ILE A 30 -12.13 9.02 -12.84
CA ILE A 30 -10.98 9.93 -12.91
C ILE A 30 -11.16 10.94 -14.06
N GLU A 31 -11.55 10.47 -15.25
CA GLU A 31 -11.77 11.31 -16.44
C GLU A 31 -12.93 12.29 -16.27
N THR A 32 -13.96 11.94 -15.48
CA THR A 32 -15.08 12.82 -15.18
C THR A 32 -14.84 13.70 -13.95
N ASP A 33 -13.60 13.78 -13.47
CA ASP A 33 -13.23 14.62 -12.32
C ASP A 33 -14.03 14.30 -11.04
N PHE A 34 -14.54 13.06 -10.91
CA PHE A 34 -15.47 12.64 -9.86
C PHE A 34 -14.90 12.82 -8.45
N PHE A 35 -13.58 12.70 -8.30
CA PHE A 35 -12.91 12.81 -7.01
C PHE A 35 -12.49 14.25 -6.64
N LEU A 36 -12.69 15.25 -7.52
CA LEU A 36 -12.21 16.62 -7.29
C LEU A 36 -12.81 17.29 -6.06
N ASP A 37 -14.11 17.11 -5.86
CA ASP A 37 -14.80 17.75 -4.74
C ASP A 37 -14.56 17.04 -3.41
N GLN A 38 -13.90 15.86 -3.42
CA GLN A 38 -13.59 15.01 -2.26
C GLN A 38 -14.82 14.60 -1.42
N GLU A 39 -16.03 15.02 -1.74
CA GLU A 39 -17.25 14.74 -0.96
C GLU A 39 -17.85 13.37 -1.24
N HIS A 40 -17.42 12.69 -2.31
CA HIS A 40 -18.01 11.45 -2.78
C HIS A 40 -16.97 10.33 -2.87
N GLU A 41 -17.33 9.16 -2.35
CA GLU A 41 -16.66 7.90 -2.65
C GLU A 41 -17.50 7.13 -3.67
N SER A 42 -16.87 6.24 -4.44
CA SER A 42 -17.60 5.24 -5.22
C SER A 42 -17.72 3.97 -4.38
N PRO A 43 -18.91 3.63 -3.85
CA PRO A 43 -19.09 2.42 -3.04
C PRO A 43 -18.75 1.15 -3.84
N LEU A 44 -18.98 1.18 -5.15
CA LEU A 44 -18.59 0.11 -6.06
C LEU A 44 -17.07 -0.07 -6.09
N LEU A 45 -16.32 1.03 -6.20
CA LEU A 45 -14.86 0.99 -6.23
C LEU A 45 -14.28 0.52 -4.90
N VAL A 46 -14.76 1.07 -3.78
CA VAL A 46 -14.38 0.67 -2.43
C VAL A 46 -14.67 -0.82 -2.18
N SER A 47 -15.87 -1.29 -2.55
CA SER A 47 -16.24 -2.71 -2.41
C SER A 47 -15.39 -3.62 -3.29
N SER A 48 -15.00 -3.14 -4.48
CA SER A 48 -14.11 -3.89 -5.37
C SER A 48 -12.74 -4.05 -4.74
N TYR A 49 -12.16 -2.97 -4.20
CA TYR A 49 -10.87 -3.04 -3.51
C TYR A 49 -10.89 -4.00 -2.31
N ASP A 50 -11.96 -3.97 -1.50
CA ASP A 50 -12.09 -4.93 -0.39
C ASP A 50 -12.20 -6.38 -0.86
N LEU A 51 -13.00 -6.64 -1.89
CA LEU A 51 -13.17 -7.97 -2.46
C LEU A 51 -11.83 -8.54 -2.98
N LEU A 52 -11.08 -7.73 -3.71
CA LEU A 52 -9.79 -8.11 -4.27
C LEU A 52 -8.74 -8.34 -3.19
N ALA A 53 -8.71 -7.50 -2.15
CA ALA A 53 -7.83 -7.69 -1.01
C ALA A 53 -8.11 -9.03 -0.31
N ARG A 54 -9.39 -9.39 -0.15
CA ARG A 54 -9.80 -10.70 0.39
C ARG A 54 -9.39 -11.85 -0.52
N ILE A 55 -9.56 -11.71 -1.83
CA ILE A 55 -9.12 -12.72 -2.80
C ILE A 55 -7.62 -12.95 -2.67
N CYS A 56 -6.80 -11.88 -2.67
CA CYS A 56 -5.34 -11.97 -2.46
C CYS A 56 -5.00 -12.69 -1.15
N SER A 57 -5.69 -12.34 -0.05
CA SER A 57 -5.50 -12.97 1.26
C SER A 57 -5.85 -14.46 1.27
N HIS A 58 -6.93 -14.85 0.57
CA HIS A 58 -7.32 -16.25 0.44
C HIS A 58 -6.30 -17.07 -0.35
N LEU A 59 -5.75 -16.48 -1.42
CA LEU A 59 -4.74 -17.11 -2.26
C LEU A 59 -3.41 -17.30 -1.54
N ARG A 60 -2.99 -16.31 -0.75
CA ARG A 60 -1.82 -16.46 0.11
C ARG A 60 -1.96 -17.67 1.05
N ARG A 61 -3.14 -17.84 1.66
CA ARG A 61 -3.41 -19.00 2.53
C ARG A 61 -3.39 -20.34 1.79
N SER A 62 -3.85 -20.40 0.54
CA SER A 62 -3.75 -21.65 -0.24
C SER A 62 -2.29 -21.97 -0.59
N VAL A 63 -1.48 -20.98 -0.96
CA VAL A 63 -0.04 -21.17 -1.21
C VAL A 63 0.67 -21.68 0.05
N ASP A 64 0.37 -21.09 1.21
CA ASP A 64 0.93 -21.54 2.49
C ASP A 64 0.51 -22.99 2.81
N GLN A 65 -0.75 -23.38 2.57
CA GLN A 65 -1.23 -24.75 2.82
C GLN A 65 -0.60 -25.78 1.89
N ASP A 66 -0.42 -25.45 0.61
CA ASP A 66 0.25 -26.33 -0.36
C ASP A 66 1.73 -26.51 0.01
N SER A 67 2.42 -25.46 0.47
CA SER A 67 3.81 -25.57 0.92
C SER A 67 4.01 -26.54 2.10
N VAL A 68 2.98 -26.69 2.95
CA VAL A 68 2.99 -27.60 4.11
C VAL A 68 2.59 -29.03 3.72
N SER A 69 1.83 -29.21 2.64
CA SER A 69 1.32 -30.52 2.20
C SER A 69 2.22 -31.27 1.19
N VAL A 70 3.29 -30.64 0.67
CA VAL A 70 4.27 -31.24 -0.28
C VAL A 70 5.09 -32.42 0.28
N HIS A 71 4.76 -32.96 1.46
CA HIS A 71 5.25 -34.28 1.88
C HIS A 71 4.42 -35.47 1.36
N GLY A 72 3.48 -35.27 0.42
CA GLY A 72 2.72 -36.33 -0.24
C GLY A 72 2.39 -36.02 -1.71
N GLU A 73 2.58 -37.01 -2.57
CA GLU A 73 2.50 -37.01 -4.04
C GLU A 73 1.34 -36.23 -4.69
N SER A 74 1.59 -35.52 -5.81
CA SER A 74 0.75 -35.46 -7.04
C SER A 74 1.25 -34.42 -8.06
N SER A 75 1.46 -34.81 -9.32
CA SER A 75 1.96 -33.95 -10.41
C SER A 75 0.89 -33.14 -11.16
N SER A 76 -0.37 -33.13 -10.71
CA SER A 76 -1.47 -32.38 -11.34
C SER A 76 -1.76 -31.02 -10.70
N GLY A 77 -1.22 -30.72 -9.51
CA GLY A 77 -1.41 -29.43 -8.82
C GLY A 77 -0.50 -28.31 -9.32
N VAL A 78 0.62 -28.65 -9.94
CA VAL A 78 1.68 -27.68 -10.33
C VAL A 78 1.25 -26.80 -11.51
N GLU A 79 0.52 -27.34 -12.49
CA GLU A 79 0.03 -26.55 -13.64
C GLU A 79 -1.15 -25.64 -13.27
N GLN A 80 -2.01 -26.09 -12.36
CA GLN A 80 -3.20 -25.31 -11.95
C GLN A 80 -2.83 -24.10 -11.08
N THR A 81 -1.87 -24.28 -10.17
CA THR A 81 -1.30 -23.19 -9.34
C THR A 81 -0.50 -22.17 -10.17
N SER A 82 0.21 -22.62 -11.20
CA SER A 82 0.94 -21.74 -12.13
C SER A 82 0.00 -20.86 -12.98
N ASN A 83 -1.16 -21.38 -13.36
CA ASN A 83 -2.13 -20.63 -14.17
C ASN A 83 -2.92 -19.61 -13.32
N GLU A 84 -3.22 -19.95 -12.06
CA GLU A 84 -3.82 -19.02 -11.11
C GLU A 84 -2.89 -17.86 -10.78
N SER A 85 -1.64 -18.15 -10.42
CA SER A 85 -0.62 -17.12 -10.12
C SER A 85 -0.38 -16.15 -11.29
N HIS A 86 -0.29 -16.65 -12.53
CA HIS A 86 -0.08 -15.81 -13.71
C HIS A 86 -1.30 -14.91 -14.05
N LEU A 87 -2.52 -15.44 -13.95
CA LEU A 87 -3.74 -14.65 -14.16
C LEU A 87 -3.93 -13.61 -13.05
N LEU A 88 -3.62 -13.95 -11.80
CA LEU A 88 -3.76 -13.05 -10.66
C LEU A 88 -2.68 -11.94 -10.65
N SER A 89 -1.47 -12.23 -11.14
CA SER A 89 -0.46 -11.20 -11.43
C SER A 89 -0.98 -10.20 -12.49
N THR A 90 -1.70 -10.68 -13.51
CA THR A 90 -2.31 -9.82 -14.54
C THR A 90 -3.50 -9.00 -14.00
N LEU A 91 -4.33 -9.60 -13.14
CA LEU A 91 -5.49 -8.93 -12.51
C LEU A 91 -5.04 -7.86 -11.51
N SER A 92 -4.10 -8.22 -10.64
CA SER A 92 -3.54 -7.30 -9.63
C SER A 92 -2.85 -6.08 -10.26
N MET A 93 -2.17 -6.23 -11.40
CA MET A 93 -1.48 -5.10 -12.04
C MET A 93 -2.45 -4.10 -12.70
N THR A 94 -3.55 -4.58 -13.29
CA THR A 94 -4.59 -3.72 -13.90
C THR A 94 -5.36 -2.94 -12.82
N GLU A 95 -5.55 -3.54 -11.65
CA GLU A 95 -6.28 -2.94 -10.54
C GLU A 95 -5.40 -2.05 -9.69
N ALA A 96 -4.13 -2.40 -9.48
CA ALA A 96 -3.18 -1.52 -8.83
C ALA A 96 -3.02 -0.21 -9.61
N SER A 97 -3.07 -0.24 -10.95
CA SER A 97 -3.11 0.97 -11.80
C SER A 97 -4.35 1.83 -11.53
N SER A 98 -5.51 1.21 -11.41
CA SER A 98 -6.77 1.87 -11.04
C SER A 98 -6.73 2.47 -9.63
N VAL A 99 -6.18 1.73 -8.65
CA VAL A 99 -6.00 2.19 -7.27
C VAL A 99 -5.11 3.43 -7.24
N ILE A 100 -3.94 3.38 -7.87
CA ILE A 100 -3.01 4.51 -7.88
C ILE A 100 -3.62 5.72 -8.58
N GLY A 101 -4.30 5.54 -9.72
CA GLY A 101 -4.98 6.63 -10.41
C GLY A 101 -6.07 7.28 -9.55
N ALA A 102 -6.92 6.49 -8.90
CA ALA A 102 -8.00 6.99 -8.05
C ALA A 102 -7.47 7.68 -6.78
N LEU A 103 -6.45 7.10 -6.13
CA LEU A 103 -5.81 7.71 -4.97
C LEU A 103 -5.08 9.00 -5.36
N TYR A 104 -4.40 9.02 -6.51
CA TYR A 104 -3.73 10.22 -6.99
C TYR A 104 -4.76 11.33 -7.23
N ALA A 105 -5.87 11.03 -7.91
CA ALA A 105 -6.96 11.98 -8.15
C ALA A 105 -7.61 12.49 -6.85
N ALA A 106 -7.83 11.63 -5.86
CA ALA A 106 -8.50 12.00 -4.62
C ALA A 106 -7.60 12.70 -3.58
N VAL A 107 -6.31 12.35 -3.53
CA VAL A 107 -5.39 12.73 -2.45
C VAL A 107 -4.39 13.80 -2.89
N ALA A 108 -3.88 13.69 -4.11
CA ALA A 108 -2.72 14.46 -4.58
C ALA A 108 -3.05 15.42 -5.74
N TYR A 109 -4.16 15.21 -6.44
CA TYR A 109 -4.60 16.10 -7.51
C TYR A 109 -5.36 17.28 -6.91
N ILE A 110 -4.73 18.45 -6.96
CA ILE A 110 -5.34 19.73 -6.59
C ILE A 110 -5.63 20.48 -7.88
N PRO A 111 -6.90 20.79 -8.23
CA PRO A 111 -7.19 21.53 -9.43
C PRO A 111 -6.53 22.92 -9.38
N GLN A 112 -5.79 23.25 -10.44
CA GLN A 112 -5.08 24.54 -10.66
C GLN A 112 -6.00 25.79 -10.58
N ASN A 113 -7.32 25.61 -10.46
CA ASN A 113 -8.32 26.67 -10.39
C ASN A 113 -8.55 27.27 -8.99
N GLN A 114 -7.94 26.76 -7.92
CA GLN A 114 -8.00 27.41 -6.60
C GLN A 114 -6.99 28.57 -6.44
N LYS A 115 -6.79 29.41 -7.47
CA LYS A 115 -5.97 30.64 -7.39
C LYS A 115 -6.56 31.75 -6.50
N GLY A 116 -7.67 31.50 -5.79
CA GLY A 116 -8.40 32.50 -5.01
C GLY A 116 -8.72 32.15 -3.56
N ALA A 117 -8.38 30.95 -3.06
CA ALA A 117 -8.60 30.60 -1.67
C ALA A 117 -7.33 30.87 -0.84
N SER A 118 -7.50 31.42 0.36
CA SER A 118 -6.46 31.76 1.34
C SER A 118 -5.29 30.76 1.44
N PRO A 119 -4.05 31.19 1.75
CA PRO A 119 -2.84 30.35 1.74
C PRO A 119 -2.77 29.29 2.86
N THR A 120 -3.84 29.10 3.62
CA THR A 120 -3.99 28.02 4.60
C THR A 120 -4.75 26.85 3.98
N PRO A 121 -4.07 25.77 3.54
CA PRO A 121 -4.75 24.54 3.17
C PRO A 121 -5.13 23.79 4.46
N SER A 122 -6.16 24.23 5.16
CA SER A 122 -6.78 23.49 6.27
C SER A 122 -7.97 22.69 5.75
N GLN A 123 -7.74 21.79 4.79
CA GLN A 123 -8.77 20.85 4.30
C GLN A 123 -8.42 19.45 4.80
N THR A 124 -8.85 19.14 6.02
CA THR A 124 -8.89 17.77 6.52
C THR A 124 -9.49 16.85 5.45
N PHE A 125 -8.90 15.68 5.20
CA PHE A 125 -9.47 14.75 4.22
C PHE A 125 -10.89 14.38 4.64
N THR A 126 -11.80 14.37 3.68
CA THR A 126 -13.18 13.92 3.93
C THR A 126 -13.20 12.43 4.30
N THR A 127 -14.32 11.97 4.86
CA THR A 127 -14.53 10.54 5.10
C THR A 127 -14.41 9.73 3.82
N ALA A 128 -14.93 10.22 2.69
CA ALA A 128 -14.84 9.55 1.40
C ALA A 128 -13.39 9.30 0.94
N VAL A 129 -12.53 10.33 1.03
CA VAL A 129 -11.10 10.19 0.68
C VAL A 129 -10.40 9.23 1.64
N ARG A 130 -10.73 9.29 2.93
CA ARG A 130 -10.17 8.38 3.95
C ARG A 130 -10.58 6.92 3.72
N THR A 131 -11.84 6.67 3.38
CA THR A 131 -12.33 5.34 3.01
C THR A 131 -11.57 4.83 1.79
N LEU A 132 -11.49 5.62 0.72
CA LEU A 132 -10.80 5.23 -0.50
C LEU A 132 -9.32 4.91 -0.24
N ALA A 133 -8.62 5.75 0.54
CA ALA A 133 -7.24 5.53 0.95
C ALA A 133 -7.07 4.23 1.75
N SER A 134 -7.93 3.99 2.74
CA SER A 134 -7.89 2.78 3.56
C SER A 134 -8.01 1.51 2.73
N TYR A 135 -9.05 1.40 1.89
CA TYR A 135 -9.27 0.20 1.09
C TYR A 135 -8.25 0.05 -0.06
N GLY A 136 -7.81 1.15 -0.66
CA GLY A 136 -6.76 1.14 -1.67
C GLY A 136 -5.42 0.64 -1.11
N LEU A 137 -4.99 1.15 0.04
CA LEU A 137 -3.77 0.70 0.71
C LEU A 137 -3.85 -0.75 1.17
N LYS A 138 -5.01 -1.17 1.70
CA LYS A 138 -5.26 -2.57 2.08
C LYS A 138 -5.10 -3.51 0.89
N LEU A 139 -5.60 -3.13 -0.29
CA LEU A 139 -5.40 -3.90 -1.52
C LEU A 139 -3.92 -3.95 -1.90
N LEU A 140 -3.22 -2.81 -1.94
CA LEU A 140 -1.78 -2.78 -2.26
C LEU A 140 -0.95 -3.65 -1.31
N LYS A 141 -1.24 -3.62 -0.01
CA LYS A 141 -0.62 -4.51 0.99
C LYS A 141 -0.91 -5.97 0.69
N SER A 142 -2.16 -6.31 0.37
CA SER A 142 -2.54 -7.70 0.06
C SER A 142 -1.83 -8.22 -1.19
N ILE A 143 -1.60 -7.35 -2.19
CA ILE A 143 -0.79 -7.66 -3.37
C ILE A 143 0.67 -7.87 -2.96
N ALA A 144 1.23 -7.02 -2.09
CA ALA A 144 2.60 -7.16 -1.59
C ALA A 144 2.86 -8.49 -0.87
N GLU A 145 1.90 -8.91 -0.06
CA GLU A 145 1.96 -10.14 0.72
C GLU A 145 1.77 -11.39 -0.15
N LEU A 146 1.09 -11.26 -1.29
CA LEU A 146 0.92 -12.33 -2.28
C LEU A 146 2.15 -12.45 -3.19
N ASP A 147 2.60 -11.32 -3.75
CA ASP A 147 3.77 -11.22 -4.61
C ASP A 147 4.45 -9.85 -4.47
N LEU A 148 5.51 -9.84 -3.67
CA LEU A 148 6.33 -8.67 -3.41
C LEU A 148 6.90 -8.06 -4.69
N ARG A 149 7.36 -8.89 -5.64
CA ARG A 149 8.01 -8.40 -6.87
C ARG A 149 7.01 -7.70 -7.76
N THR A 150 5.80 -8.24 -7.88
CA THR A 150 4.72 -7.61 -8.63
C THR A 150 4.39 -6.23 -8.07
N LEU A 151 4.22 -6.09 -6.75
CA LEU A 151 3.99 -4.77 -6.14
C LEU A 151 5.16 -3.80 -6.40
N GLN A 152 6.39 -4.25 -6.14
CA GLN A 152 7.59 -3.42 -6.27
C GLN A 152 7.80 -2.93 -7.71
N SER A 153 7.66 -3.82 -8.69
CA SER A 153 7.79 -3.48 -10.10
C SER A 153 6.69 -2.53 -10.56
N PHE A 154 5.46 -2.73 -10.09
CA PHE A 154 4.33 -1.90 -10.46
C PHE A 154 4.45 -0.47 -9.90
N LEU A 155 4.65 -0.32 -8.59
CA LEU A 155 4.79 1.00 -7.96
C LEU A 155 6.09 1.70 -8.38
N GLY A 156 7.13 0.95 -8.74
CA GLY A 156 8.41 1.47 -9.21
C GLY A 156 8.42 1.86 -10.68
N ALA A 157 7.40 1.47 -11.46
CA ALA A 157 7.33 1.75 -12.90
C ALA A 157 7.33 3.25 -13.21
N GLU A 158 7.87 3.60 -14.37
CA GLU A 158 7.85 4.96 -14.89
C GLU A 158 6.40 5.48 -15.00
N GLY A 159 6.16 6.71 -14.58
CA GLY A 159 4.81 7.31 -14.50
C GLY A 159 4.05 6.97 -13.21
N THR A 160 4.08 5.71 -12.74
CA THR A 160 3.41 5.29 -11.50
C THR A 160 4.17 5.72 -10.25
N SER A 161 5.50 5.63 -10.27
CA SER A 161 6.35 5.98 -9.11
C SER A 161 6.22 7.44 -8.66
N LEU A 162 5.99 8.38 -9.60
CA LEU A 162 5.71 9.77 -9.26
C LEU A 162 4.37 9.91 -8.54
N GLN A 163 3.30 9.29 -9.07
CA GLN A 163 1.98 9.31 -8.43
C GLN A 163 2.04 8.69 -7.04
N TRP A 164 2.74 7.55 -6.90
CA TRP A 164 2.92 6.88 -5.63
C TRP A 164 3.61 7.77 -4.59
N ARG A 165 4.72 8.43 -4.94
CA ARG A 165 5.39 9.38 -4.05
C ARG A 165 4.49 10.54 -3.63
N LEU A 166 3.72 11.09 -4.57
CA LEU A 166 2.80 12.18 -4.28
C LEU A 166 1.67 11.72 -3.35
N ILE A 167 1.07 10.55 -3.58
CA ILE A 167 0.07 9.95 -2.68
C ILE A 167 0.66 9.80 -1.27
N ALA A 168 1.81 9.13 -1.14
CA ALA A 168 2.45 8.91 0.16
C ALA A 168 2.75 10.23 0.88
N SER A 169 3.33 11.20 0.17
CA SER A 169 3.71 12.50 0.72
C SER A 169 2.51 13.30 1.23
N HIS A 170 1.39 13.30 0.49
CA HIS A 170 0.18 14.00 0.89
C HIS A 170 -0.51 13.30 2.06
N LEU A 171 -0.60 11.97 2.05
CA LEU A 171 -1.15 11.20 3.17
C LEU A 171 -0.37 11.46 4.46
N ILE A 172 0.97 11.37 4.42
CA ILE A 172 1.83 11.65 5.58
C ILE A 172 1.61 13.07 6.08
N THR A 173 1.69 14.07 5.19
CA THR A 173 1.60 15.49 5.59
C THR A 173 0.28 15.84 6.26
N ARG A 174 -0.83 15.29 5.78
CA ARG A 174 -2.17 15.63 6.28
C ARG A 174 -2.55 14.79 7.51
N LEU A 175 -2.38 13.48 7.43
CA LEU A 175 -2.87 12.57 8.47
C LEU A 175 -1.97 12.53 9.71
N SER A 176 -0.66 12.81 9.59
CA SER A 176 0.23 12.86 10.76
C SER A 176 -0.11 14.02 11.70
N ARG A 177 -0.65 15.13 11.14
CA ARG A 177 -1.14 16.27 11.90
C ARG A 177 -2.48 15.98 12.58
N ASP A 178 -3.40 15.39 11.83
CA ASP A 178 -4.74 15.02 12.32
C ASP A 178 -4.67 14.00 13.46
N SER A 179 -3.72 13.05 13.39
CA SER A 179 -3.53 12.01 14.41
C SER A 179 -3.20 12.54 15.82
N LEU A 180 -2.72 13.77 15.94
CA LEU A 180 -2.40 14.41 17.22
C LEU A 180 -3.59 15.19 17.81
N SER A 181 -4.63 15.40 17.01
CA SER A 181 -5.84 16.13 17.36
C SER A 181 -6.90 15.14 17.85
N ASP A 182 -6.70 14.64 19.07
CA ASP A 182 -7.41 13.54 19.74
C ASP A 182 -8.92 13.80 20.02
N LYS A 183 -9.63 14.57 19.20
CA LYS A 183 -10.95 15.14 19.52
C LYS A 183 -12.15 14.65 18.71
N SER A 184 -12.02 13.80 17.69
CA SER A 184 -13.24 13.31 17.00
C SER A 184 -13.08 11.97 16.28
N GLU A 185 -13.11 10.87 17.02
CA GLU A 185 -13.37 9.55 16.45
C GLU A 185 -14.54 8.85 17.17
N MET A 186 -15.39 9.59 17.91
CA MET A 186 -16.64 9.06 18.45
C MET A 186 -17.68 8.99 17.32
N GLY A 187 -17.57 7.98 16.45
CA GLY A 187 -18.48 7.74 15.33
C GLY A 187 -17.80 7.43 13.99
N SER A 188 -16.48 7.57 13.89
CA SER A 188 -15.72 7.14 12.70
C SER A 188 -15.68 5.62 12.61
N MET A 189 -15.82 5.07 11.40
CA MET A 189 -15.58 3.64 11.17
C MET A 189 -14.13 3.32 11.57
N PRO A 190 -13.85 2.21 12.27
CA PRO A 190 -12.51 1.92 12.79
C PRO A 190 -11.41 1.87 11.71
N ASN A 191 -11.79 1.61 10.46
CA ASN A 191 -10.87 1.50 9.33
C ASN A 191 -10.61 2.85 8.63
N THR A 192 -11.14 3.99 9.09
CA THR A 192 -10.94 5.30 8.43
C THR A 192 -10.15 6.29 9.27
N SER A 193 -9.64 5.88 10.44
CA SER A 193 -8.82 6.74 11.29
C SER A 193 -7.49 7.10 10.62
N SER A 194 -6.97 8.30 10.91
CA SER A 194 -5.66 8.76 10.40
C SER A 194 -4.54 7.77 10.73
N ILE A 195 -4.54 7.22 11.94
CA ILE A 195 -3.55 6.24 12.39
C ILE A 195 -3.63 4.97 11.53
N HIS A 196 -4.83 4.42 11.34
CA HIS A 196 -5.01 3.20 10.56
C HIS A 196 -4.49 3.37 9.12
N ILE A 197 -4.85 4.47 8.47
CA ILE A 197 -4.43 4.76 7.09
C ILE A 197 -2.91 4.92 7.01
N LEU A 198 -2.28 5.63 7.97
CA LEU A 198 -0.83 5.78 8.01
C LEU A 198 -0.12 4.45 8.29
N SER A 199 -0.63 3.63 9.20
CA SER A 199 -0.09 2.30 9.47
C SER A 199 -0.11 1.41 8.22
N GLU A 200 -1.23 1.39 7.48
CA GLU A 200 -1.33 0.67 6.21
C GLU A 200 -0.36 1.24 5.16
N LEU A 201 -0.26 2.57 5.05
CA LEU A 201 0.70 3.22 4.16
C LEU A 201 2.15 2.82 4.48
N PHE A 202 2.54 2.82 5.75
CA PHE A 202 3.92 2.49 6.16
C PHE A 202 4.26 1.04 5.85
N VAL A 203 3.31 0.11 6.01
CA VAL A 203 3.50 -1.28 5.59
C VAL A 203 3.73 -1.38 4.09
N VAL A 204 2.93 -0.69 3.28
CA VAL A 204 3.09 -0.70 1.81
C VAL A 204 4.42 -0.06 1.40
N LEU A 205 4.83 1.06 2.02
CA LEU A 205 6.14 1.69 1.79
C LEU A 205 7.30 0.78 2.18
N GLY A 206 7.14 0.03 3.28
CA GLY A 206 8.08 -1.00 3.71
C GLY A 206 8.24 -2.07 2.65
N TYR A 207 7.15 -2.70 2.20
CA TYR A 207 7.21 -3.70 1.13
C TYR A 207 7.76 -3.12 -0.18
N PHE A 208 7.35 -1.92 -0.54
CA PHE A 208 7.82 -1.24 -1.75
C PHE A 208 9.35 -1.11 -1.81
N SER A 209 9.99 -0.77 -0.68
CA SER A 209 11.43 -0.52 -0.61
C SER A 209 12.27 -1.73 -0.17
N LEU A 210 11.62 -2.80 0.30
CA LEU A 210 12.26 -3.96 0.90
C LEU A 210 13.30 -4.62 -0.02
N ASN A 211 14.58 -4.55 0.37
CA ASN A 211 15.72 -5.08 -0.40
C ASN A 211 15.74 -4.61 -1.87
N ASN A 212 15.23 -3.40 -2.16
CA ASN A 212 15.10 -2.88 -3.51
C ASN A 212 15.70 -1.46 -3.59
N PRO A 213 16.97 -1.31 -4.02
CA PRO A 213 17.65 -0.03 -4.01
C PRO A 213 17.02 1.01 -4.96
N ASP A 214 16.47 0.58 -6.09
CA ASP A 214 15.80 1.47 -7.04
C ASP A 214 14.54 2.09 -6.41
N ASN A 215 13.75 1.28 -5.70
CA ASN A 215 12.56 1.77 -5.00
C ASN A 215 12.91 2.59 -3.74
N GLN A 216 14.01 2.28 -3.06
CA GLN A 216 14.54 3.14 -1.99
C GLN A 216 14.93 4.53 -2.52
N LEU A 217 15.60 4.58 -3.69
CA LEU A 217 15.96 5.84 -4.35
C LEU A 217 14.71 6.66 -4.72
N ILE A 218 13.63 6.01 -5.15
CA ILE A 218 12.34 6.67 -5.38
C ILE A 218 11.87 7.33 -4.07
N LEU A 219 11.87 6.65 -2.92
CA LEU A 219 11.46 7.26 -1.64
C LEU A 219 12.35 8.42 -1.19
N GLN A 220 13.64 8.38 -1.52
CA GLN A 220 14.61 9.44 -1.22
C GLN A 220 14.48 10.64 -2.15
N SER A 221 13.96 10.45 -3.36
CA SER A 221 13.87 11.48 -4.38
C SER A 221 12.90 12.59 -3.98
N ALA A 222 13.46 13.77 -3.69
CA ALA A 222 12.71 14.98 -3.40
C ALA A 222 12.08 15.58 -4.66
N GLY A 223 10.92 16.22 -4.49
CA GLY A 223 10.29 17.07 -5.51
C GLY A 223 10.45 18.54 -5.15
N ALA A 224 9.36 19.29 -5.14
CA ALA A 224 9.32 20.67 -4.64
C ALA A 224 9.31 20.78 -3.09
N GLY A 225 9.36 19.65 -2.38
CA GLY A 225 9.30 19.56 -0.92
C GLY A 225 10.09 18.35 -0.41
N PRO A 226 9.99 18.02 0.89
CA PRO A 226 10.73 16.90 1.47
C PRO A 226 10.37 15.59 0.77
N SER A 227 11.34 14.70 0.65
CA SER A 227 11.12 13.35 0.13
C SER A 227 10.24 12.53 1.08
N VAL A 228 9.67 11.43 0.58
CA VAL A 228 8.86 10.53 1.42
C VAL A 228 9.71 9.97 2.57
N LEU A 229 10.98 9.64 2.31
CA LEU A 229 11.90 9.22 3.36
C LEU A 229 12.10 10.31 4.42
N GLN A 230 12.37 11.56 4.02
CA GLN A 230 12.51 12.67 4.97
C GLN A 230 11.23 12.83 5.80
N GLN A 231 10.05 12.75 5.18
CA GLN A 231 8.77 12.83 5.90
C GLN A 231 8.58 11.69 6.91
N LEU A 232 9.04 10.47 6.59
CA LEU A 232 9.03 9.34 7.52
C LEU A 232 10.02 9.51 8.68
N CYS A 233 11.12 10.24 8.48
CA CYS A 233 12.12 10.54 9.51
C CYS A 233 11.73 11.72 10.40
N THR A 234 10.84 12.61 9.93
CA THR A 234 10.39 13.82 10.66
C THR A 234 8.95 13.71 11.16
N LEU A 235 8.43 12.50 11.38
CA LEU A 235 7.11 12.32 11.97
C LEU A 235 7.10 12.82 13.43
N PRO A 236 5.93 13.17 13.98
CA PRO A 236 5.80 13.45 15.39
C PRO A 236 6.27 12.28 16.27
N PHE A 237 6.86 12.57 17.44
CA PHE A 237 7.44 11.58 18.35
C PHE A 237 6.58 10.33 18.63
N PRO A 238 5.23 10.41 18.79
CA PRO A 238 4.41 9.21 19.03
C PRO A 238 4.60 8.10 17.98
N PHE A 239 4.93 8.43 16.73
CA PHE A 239 5.18 7.43 15.67
C PHE A 239 6.42 6.57 15.91
N TYR A 240 7.34 7.02 16.78
CA TYR A 240 8.56 6.33 17.17
C TYR A 240 8.53 5.82 18.62
N GLY A 241 7.58 6.27 19.43
CA GLY A 241 7.52 6.01 20.87
C GLY A 241 6.28 5.23 21.35
N ASP A 242 5.17 5.24 20.61
CA ASP A 242 3.97 4.48 20.97
C ASP A 242 4.09 3.03 20.49
N PRO A 243 3.98 2.01 21.38
CA PRO A 243 4.03 0.60 21.01
C PRO A 243 2.98 0.18 19.96
N ARG A 244 1.92 0.97 19.77
CA ARG A 244 0.90 0.73 18.73
C ARG A 244 1.33 1.21 17.34
N LEU A 245 2.26 2.15 17.25
CA LEU A 245 2.71 2.77 16.00
C LEU A 245 4.10 2.28 15.56
N ILE A 246 4.98 2.01 16.53
CA ILE A 246 6.33 1.48 16.32
C ILE A 246 6.36 0.28 15.35
N PRO A 247 5.46 -0.72 15.46
CA PRO A 247 5.47 -1.90 14.56
C PRO A 247 5.15 -1.62 13.09
N TYR A 248 4.81 -0.38 12.75
CA TYR A 248 4.58 0.06 11.37
C TYR A 248 5.68 1.03 10.91
N THR A 249 6.01 2.02 11.74
CA THR A 249 6.98 3.07 11.38
C THR A 249 8.41 2.54 11.26
N LEU A 250 8.90 1.80 12.27
CA LEU A 250 10.30 1.38 12.32
C LEU A 250 10.65 0.33 11.25
N PRO A 251 9.82 -0.69 10.97
CA PRO A 251 10.06 -1.60 9.84
C PRO A 251 10.08 -0.89 8.49
N ALA A 252 9.23 0.14 8.29
CA ALA A 252 9.21 0.89 7.04
C ALA A 252 10.52 1.69 6.85
N LEU A 253 11.01 2.35 7.90
CA LEU A 253 12.30 3.03 7.89
C LEU A 253 13.48 2.07 7.72
N LEU A 254 13.45 0.91 8.38
CA LEU A 254 14.44 -0.15 8.17
C LEU A 254 14.47 -0.55 6.69
N ALA A 255 13.33 -0.88 6.09
CA ALA A 255 13.28 -1.27 4.68
C ALA A 255 13.76 -0.17 3.72
N ALA A 256 13.40 1.09 4.00
CA ALA A 256 13.77 2.24 3.17
C ALA A 256 15.26 2.61 3.26
N THR A 257 15.94 2.23 4.34
CA THR A 257 17.37 2.57 4.58
C THR A 257 18.32 1.38 4.48
N HIS A 258 17.77 0.16 4.38
CA HIS A 258 18.56 -1.07 4.37
C HIS A 258 19.54 -1.15 3.19
N HIS A 259 20.83 -1.34 3.49
CA HIS A 259 21.94 -1.36 2.53
C HIS A 259 22.01 -0.12 1.62
N ASN A 260 21.57 1.03 2.12
CA ASN A 260 21.55 2.27 1.36
C ASN A 260 22.16 3.41 2.17
N SER A 261 23.44 3.69 1.92
CA SER A 261 24.21 4.71 2.68
C SER A 261 23.64 6.12 2.55
N GLU A 262 23.04 6.46 1.42
CA GLU A 262 22.45 7.79 1.20
C GLU A 262 21.16 7.97 1.99
N ALA A 263 20.23 7.01 1.92
CA ALA A 263 19.05 6.98 2.79
C ALA A 263 19.43 6.99 4.27
N MET A 264 20.45 6.23 4.61
CA MET A 264 20.96 6.11 5.98
C MET A 264 21.51 7.44 6.49
N ALA A 265 22.19 8.21 5.62
CA ALA A 265 22.65 9.56 5.94
C ALA A 265 21.47 10.52 6.16
N ILE A 266 20.43 10.46 5.31
CA ILE A 266 19.21 11.25 5.49
C ILE A 266 18.55 10.94 6.84
N LEU A 267 18.39 9.65 7.18
CA LEU A 267 17.81 9.24 8.46
C LEU A 267 18.64 9.78 9.64
N SER A 268 19.96 9.67 9.55
CA SER A 268 20.90 10.11 10.60
C SER A 268 20.90 11.61 10.85
N CYS A 269 20.43 12.42 9.88
CA CYS A 269 20.24 13.85 10.08
C CYS A 269 19.04 14.17 10.99
N GLU A 270 18.03 13.29 11.04
CA GLU A 270 16.74 13.56 11.69
C GLU A 270 16.55 12.72 12.97
N MET A 271 17.09 11.50 13.02
CA MET A 271 16.92 10.58 14.15
C MET A 271 18.09 9.58 14.30
N SER A 272 18.23 9.00 15.50
CA SER A 272 19.27 8.01 15.77
C SER A 272 18.96 6.65 15.13
N TYR A 273 19.94 6.08 14.43
CA TYR A 273 19.85 4.71 13.91
C TYR A 273 19.71 3.65 14.98
N GLU A 274 20.22 3.93 16.18
CA GLU A 274 20.21 2.98 17.29
C GLU A 274 18.79 2.51 17.61
N LEU A 275 17.78 3.38 17.45
CA LEU A 275 16.37 3.02 17.62
C LEU A 275 15.93 1.91 16.65
N LEU A 276 16.37 1.99 15.39
CA LEU A 276 16.05 1.01 14.36
C LEU A 276 16.74 -0.33 14.66
N GLU A 277 18.00 -0.30 15.09
CA GLU A 277 18.74 -1.51 15.49
C GLU A 277 18.14 -2.18 16.73
N GLN A 278 17.80 -1.40 17.75
CA GLN A 278 17.14 -1.89 18.96
C GLN A 278 15.82 -2.57 18.62
N TYR A 279 15.00 -1.93 17.78
CA TYR A 279 13.75 -2.54 17.31
C TYR A 279 14.01 -3.81 16.50
N ARG A 280 14.91 -3.79 15.51
CA ARG A 280 15.28 -4.96 14.70
C ARG A 280 15.66 -6.17 15.56
N ASN A 281 16.38 -5.93 16.66
CA ASN A 281 16.90 -6.98 17.54
C ASN A 281 15.92 -7.42 18.65
N SER A 282 14.86 -6.65 18.88
CA SER A 282 13.79 -6.97 19.84
C SER A 282 12.96 -8.19 19.40
N ASP A 283 12.24 -8.82 20.34
CA ASP A 283 11.36 -9.94 20.03
C ASP A 283 10.23 -9.53 19.06
N GLU A 284 9.69 -8.33 19.22
CA GLU A 284 8.66 -7.77 18.34
C GLU A 284 9.18 -7.55 16.92
N GLY A 285 10.38 -6.99 16.79
CA GLY A 285 11.02 -6.78 15.48
C GLY A 285 11.32 -8.10 14.78
N LYS A 286 11.82 -9.12 15.50
CA LYS A 286 12.07 -10.46 14.94
C LYS A 286 10.80 -11.16 14.47
N LEU A 287 9.63 -10.84 15.04
CA LEU A 287 8.34 -11.37 14.61
C LEU A 287 7.73 -10.57 13.45
N ASN A 288 8.18 -9.33 13.22
CA ASN A 288 7.62 -8.46 12.20
C ASN A 288 7.90 -9.00 10.77
N PRO A 289 6.88 -9.13 9.90
CA PRO A 289 7.05 -9.69 8.55
C PRO A 289 8.09 -8.96 7.68
N LEU A 290 8.10 -7.62 7.72
CA LEU A 290 9.05 -6.83 6.92
C LEU A 290 10.48 -7.06 7.40
N VAL A 291 10.70 -7.03 8.72
CA VAL A 291 12.03 -7.21 9.30
C VAL A 291 12.58 -8.60 9.01
N ARG A 292 11.75 -9.63 9.09
CA ARG A 292 12.13 -11.03 8.77
C ARG A 292 12.57 -11.24 7.33
N LEU A 293 12.11 -10.39 6.43
CA LEU A 293 12.41 -10.46 5.00
C LEU A 293 13.65 -9.63 4.61
N LEU A 294 14.21 -8.83 5.52
CA LEU A 294 15.45 -8.10 5.28
C LEU A 294 16.60 -9.09 5.11
N LYS A 295 17.40 -8.90 4.05
CA LYS A 295 18.57 -9.76 3.78
C LYS A 295 19.75 -9.33 4.64
N ASP A 296 20.37 -10.25 5.37
CA ASP A 296 21.59 -9.94 6.10
C ASP A 296 22.74 -9.50 5.17
N ILE A 297 23.69 -8.78 5.74
CA ILE A 297 24.95 -8.40 5.08
C ILE A 297 25.70 -9.71 4.81
N ALA A 298 25.89 -10.06 3.54
CA ALA A 298 26.75 -11.16 3.12
C ALA A 298 28.22 -10.74 3.15
#